data_AF-A0A2K3K5P5-F1
#
_entry.id   AF-A0A2K3K5P5-F1
#
_cell.length_a   1.000
_cell.length_b   1.000
_cell.length_c   1.000
_cell.angle_alpha   90.00
_cell.angle_beta   90.00
_cell.angle_gamma   90.00
#
_symmetry.space_group_name_H-M   'P 1'
#
loop_
_entity.id
_entity.type
_entity.pdbx_description
1 polymer ?
#
loop_
_entity_poly.entity_id
_entity_poly.type
_entity_poly.pdbx_seq_one_letter_code
_entity_poly.pdbx_strand_id
1 'polypeptide(L)'
;DAGFYDLVLLPMGADKVFVRSLEGVDVMPLVNKAREFFQLVFSSWTHWETDTSPYQRGAWVRLYGIPLHAWNEDFFKLCVADYGRLLRTESVSADKDRLDFARVLIATPDLNIINSAATILVDGVQVKVKIVEEWGFAMGEDFCLLGEDT
;
A
#
# COMPACT_ATOMS: atom_id res chain seq x y z
N ASP A 1 6.79 -5.88 -24.21
CA ASP A 1 5.48 -5.38 -24.65
C ASP A 1 4.51 -6.55 -24.67
N ALA A 2 3.46 -6.53 -23.85
CA ALA A 2 2.56 -7.68 -23.65
C ALA A 2 1.37 -7.71 -24.64
N GLY A 3 1.27 -6.72 -25.53
CA GLY A 3 0.28 -6.68 -26.61
C GLY A 3 -1.11 -6.16 -26.23
N PHE A 4 -1.26 -5.49 -25.09
CA PHE A 4 -2.53 -4.92 -24.61
C PHE A 4 -2.61 -3.41 -24.82
N TYR A 5 -2.59 -2.96 -26.08
CA TYR A 5 -2.51 -1.53 -26.41
C TYR A 5 -3.78 -0.74 -26.08
N ASP A 6 -4.93 -1.42 -26.01
CA ASP A 6 -6.22 -0.77 -25.79
C ASP A 6 -6.65 -0.74 -24.32
N LEU A 7 -5.84 -1.27 -23.40
CA LEU A 7 -6.15 -1.29 -21.97
C LEU A 7 -5.56 -0.07 -21.26
N VAL A 8 -6.41 0.58 -20.47
CA VAL A 8 -6.03 1.68 -19.57
C VAL A 8 -6.24 1.24 -18.14
N LEU A 9 -5.22 1.46 -17.32
CA LEU A 9 -5.28 1.33 -15.87
C LEU A 9 -5.47 2.71 -15.26
N LEU A 10 -6.53 2.91 -14.49
CA LEU A 10 -6.77 4.13 -13.73
C LEU A 10 -6.56 3.83 -12.24
N PRO A 11 -5.61 4.48 -11.56
CA PRO A 11 -5.46 4.38 -10.12
C PRO A 11 -6.77 4.69 -9.39
N MET A 12 -7.12 3.87 -8.40
CA MET A 12 -8.32 4.07 -7.57
C MET A 12 -8.00 4.42 -6.12
N GLY A 13 -6.72 4.62 -5.80
CA GLY A 13 -6.25 4.71 -4.43
C GLY A 13 -5.76 3.35 -3.92
N ALA A 14 -4.74 3.38 -3.07
CA ALA A 14 -4.15 2.18 -2.47
C ALA A 14 -3.73 1.16 -3.54
N ASP A 15 -4.00 -0.13 -3.32
CA ASP A 15 -3.64 -1.22 -4.21
C ASP A 15 -4.73 -1.58 -5.23
N LYS A 16 -5.56 -0.61 -5.65
CA LYS A 16 -6.64 -0.82 -6.60
C LYS A 16 -6.46 0.01 -7.87
N VAL A 17 -6.83 -0.60 -9.00
CA VAL A 17 -6.94 0.06 -10.30
C VAL A 17 -8.25 -0.29 -10.96
N PHE A 18 -8.80 0.65 -11.71
CA PHE A 18 -9.89 0.42 -12.64
C PHE A 18 -9.31 0.11 -14.02
N VAL A 19 -9.68 -1.04 -14.58
CA VAL A 19 -9.25 -1.46 -15.91
C VAL A 19 -10.36 -1.18 -16.91
N ARG A 20 -10.06 -0.44 -17.98
CA ARG A 20 -11.02 -0.20 -19.06
C ARG A 20 -10.36 -0.24 -20.43
N SER A 21 -11.17 -0.49 -21.45
CA SER A 21 -10.76 -0.32 -22.83
C SER A 21 -10.82 1.15 -23.25
N LEU A 22 -9.91 1.59 -24.12
CA LEU A 22 -10.01 2.85 -24.86
C LEU A 22 -11.23 2.89 -25.78
N GLU A 23 -11.62 1.74 -26.34
CA GLU A 23 -12.74 1.60 -27.27
C GLU A 23 -14.09 1.40 -26.56
N GLY A 24 -14.09 1.35 -25.21
CA GLY A 24 -15.29 1.14 -24.41
C GLY A 24 -15.84 -0.29 -24.46
N VAL A 25 -15.07 -1.25 -24.98
CA VAL A 25 -15.43 -2.67 -24.96
C VAL A 25 -15.20 -3.30 -23.58
N ASP A 26 -15.94 -4.37 -23.30
CA ASP A 26 -15.76 -5.15 -22.09
C ASP A 26 -14.37 -5.81 -22.06
N VAL A 27 -13.61 -5.53 -21.01
CA VAL A 27 -12.23 -6.00 -20.84
C VAL A 27 -12.16 -7.39 -20.21
N MET A 28 -13.21 -7.85 -19.54
CA MET A 28 -13.19 -9.09 -18.78
C MET A 28 -12.91 -10.35 -19.63
N PRO A 29 -13.45 -10.49 -20.86
CA PRO A 29 -13.08 -11.59 -21.74
C PRO A 29 -11.57 -11.63 -22.05
N LEU A 30 -10.95 -10.46 -22.23
CA LEU A 30 -9.51 -10.33 -22.51
C LEU A 30 -8.68 -10.69 -21.28
N VAL A 31 -9.04 -10.15 -20.10
CA VAL A 31 -8.37 -10.46 -18.83
C VAL A 31 -8.44 -11.95 -18.54
N ASN A 32 -9.60 -12.58 -18.74
CA ASN A 32 -9.77 -14.02 -18.53
C ASN A 32 -9.02 -14.88 -19.57
N LYS A 33 -8.93 -14.42 -20.83
CA LYS A 33 -8.15 -15.11 -21.87
C LYS A 33 -6.65 -15.09 -21.56
N ALA A 34 -6.15 -13.98 -21.01
CA ALA A 34 -4.75 -13.82 -20.61
C ALA A 34 -4.57 -13.91 -19.08
N ARG A 35 -5.36 -14.76 -18.43
CA ARG A 35 -5.45 -14.84 -16.96
C ARG A 35 -4.09 -14.99 -16.29
N GLU A 36 -3.26 -15.91 -16.77
CA GLU A 36 -1.93 -16.19 -16.19
C GLU A 36 -1.04 -14.96 -16.19
N PHE A 37 -1.12 -14.13 -17.24
CA PHE A 37 -0.38 -12.86 -17.30
C PHE A 37 -0.90 -11.87 -16.27
N PHE A 38 -2.22 -11.67 -16.19
CA PHE A 38 -2.81 -10.71 -15.24
C PHE A 38 -2.63 -11.13 -13.78
N GLN A 39 -2.53 -12.43 -13.50
CA GLN A 39 -2.21 -12.94 -12.16
C GLN A 39 -0.80 -12.57 -11.68
N LEU A 40 0.10 -12.18 -12.58
CA LEU A 40 1.43 -11.68 -12.20
C LEU A 40 1.37 -10.29 -11.56
N VAL A 41 0.31 -9.53 -11.82
CA VAL A 41 0.18 -8.11 -11.42
C VAL A 41 -1.01 -7.89 -10.48
N PHE A 42 -2.10 -8.64 -10.65
CA PHE A 42 -3.34 -8.49 -9.88
C PHE A 42 -3.63 -9.74 -9.06
N SER A 43 -3.86 -9.56 -7.76
CA SER A 43 -4.27 -10.63 -6.85
C SER A 43 -5.73 -11.05 -7.05
N SER A 44 -6.58 -10.12 -7.51
CA SER A 44 -7.97 -10.38 -7.87
C SER A 44 -8.49 -9.32 -8.85
N TRP A 45 -9.54 -9.66 -9.59
CA TRP A 45 -10.28 -8.73 -10.45
C TRP A 45 -11.76 -9.13 -10.46
N THR A 46 -12.63 -8.15 -10.60
CA THR A 46 -14.08 -8.34 -10.69
C THR A 46 -14.67 -7.32 -11.66
N HIS A 47 -15.87 -7.60 -12.16
CA HIS A 47 -16.64 -6.58 -12.87
C HIS A 47 -16.93 -5.40 -11.94
N TRP A 48 -17.04 -4.21 -12.53
CA TRP A 48 -17.51 -3.05 -11.80
C TRP A 48 -18.94 -3.27 -11.32
N GLU A 49 -19.14 -3.21 -10.01
CA GLU A 49 -20.46 -3.21 -9.39
C GLU A 49 -20.67 -1.87 -8.67
N THR A 50 -21.93 -1.44 -8.53
CA THR A 50 -22.28 -0.18 -7.83
C THR A 50 -21.97 -0.18 -6.34
N ASP A 51 -21.47 -1.28 -5.79
CA ASP A 51 -21.06 -1.34 -4.39
C ASP A 51 -19.76 -0.55 -4.22
N THR A 52 -19.86 0.62 -3.59
CA THR A 52 -18.74 1.52 -3.38
C THR A 52 -17.82 0.92 -2.33
N SER A 53 -16.76 0.25 -2.77
CA SER A 53 -15.64 -0.08 -1.90
C SER A 53 -15.13 1.21 -1.27
N PRO A 54 -14.96 1.28 0.07
CA PRO A 54 -14.52 2.50 0.73
C PRO A 54 -13.16 2.93 0.16
N TYR A 55 -13.05 4.21 -0.18
CA TYR A 55 -11.82 4.79 -0.68
C TYR A 55 -10.69 4.62 0.33
N GLN A 56 -9.51 4.29 -0.16
CA GLN A 56 -8.27 4.25 0.61
C GLN A 56 -7.19 4.95 -0.20
N ARG A 57 -6.24 5.59 0.48
CA ARG A 57 -5.04 6.16 -0.13
C ARG A 57 -3.80 5.43 0.34
N GLY A 58 -2.75 5.44 -0.48
CA GLY A 58 -1.40 5.15 -0.04
C GLY A 58 -0.85 6.25 0.87
N ALA A 59 -0.18 5.87 1.95
CA ALA A 59 0.57 6.79 2.80
C ALA A 59 1.90 6.16 3.23
N TRP A 60 3.02 6.83 2.92
CA TRP A 60 4.31 6.48 3.51
C TRP A 60 4.37 6.96 4.95
N VAL A 61 4.62 6.05 5.88
CA VAL A 61 4.76 6.34 7.30
C VAL A 61 6.10 5.84 7.83
N ARG A 62 6.68 6.60 8.75
CA ARG A 62 7.86 6.25 9.53
C ARG A 62 7.45 5.76 10.90
N LEU A 63 8.04 4.64 11.30
CA LEU A 63 7.86 3.99 12.59
C LEU A 63 9.14 4.16 13.41
N TYR A 64 9.08 5.00 14.44
CA TYR A 64 10.22 5.31 15.31
C TYR A 64 10.11 4.57 16.64
N GLY A 65 11.27 4.20 17.20
CA GLY A 65 11.36 3.54 18.51
C GLY A 65 11.09 2.04 18.48
N ILE A 66 11.28 1.40 17.32
CA ILE A 66 11.13 -0.05 17.17
C ILE A 66 12.27 -0.77 17.89
N PRO A 67 12.00 -1.74 18.78
CA PRO A 67 13.02 -2.57 19.39
C PRO A 67 13.69 -3.46 18.34
N LEU A 68 15.02 -3.57 18.39
CA LEU A 68 15.79 -4.36 17.42
C LEU A 68 15.34 -5.83 17.30
N HIS A 69 14.98 -6.45 18.43
CA HIS A 69 14.50 -7.83 18.47
C HIS A 69 13.09 -8.00 17.87
N ALA A 70 12.33 -6.91 17.75
CA ALA A 70 11.01 -6.87 17.12
C ALA A 70 11.06 -6.25 15.71
N TRP A 71 12.24 -6.03 15.12
CA TRP A 71 12.37 -5.45 13.79
C TRP A 71 12.07 -6.48 12.69
N ASN A 72 10.78 -6.64 12.39
CA ASN A 72 10.26 -7.50 11.34
C ASN A 72 8.90 -6.98 10.84
N GLU A 73 8.47 -7.49 9.69
CA GLU A 73 7.24 -7.03 9.03
C GLU A 73 5.97 -7.27 9.86
N ASP A 74 5.91 -8.36 10.63
CA ASP A 74 4.74 -8.64 11.47
C ASP A 74 4.60 -7.61 12.59
N PHE A 75 5.70 -7.18 13.18
CA PHE A 75 5.69 -6.06 14.12
C PHE A 75 5.29 -4.75 13.45
N PHE A 76 5.73 -4.50 12.22
CA PHE A 76 5.31 -3.30 11.48
C PHE A 76 3.81 -3.30 11.20
N LYS A 77 3.23 -4.45 10.83
CA LYS A 77 1.78 -4.64 10.68
C LYS A 77 1.04 -4.30 11.97
N LEU A 78 1.53 -4.77 13.11
CA LEU A 78 0.96 -4.43 14.42
C LEU A 78 1.01 -2.93 14.71
N CYS A 79 2.11 -2.25 14.33
CA CYS A 79 2.23 -0.80 14.54
C CYS A 79 1.18 0.00 13.78
N VAL A 80 0.85 -0.40 12.56
CA VAL A 80 -0.04 0.36 11.67
C VAL A 80 -1.48 -0.13 11.66
N ALA A 81 -1.82 -1.18 12.42
CA ALA A 81 -3.12 -1.87 12.35
C ALA A 81 -4.33 -0.93 12.51
N ASP A 82 -4.23 0.07 13.39
CA ASP A 82 -5.31 1.05 13.62
C ASP A 82 -5.37 2.16 12.55
N TYR A 83 -4.34 2.27 11.71
CA TYR A 83 -4.19 3.35 10.73
C TYR A 83 -4.35 2.86 9.28
N GLY A 84 -4.12 1.58 9.01
CA GLY A 84 -4.25 1.04 7.67
C GLY A 84 -3.63 -0.34 7.51
N ARG A 85 -3.79 -0.90 6.31
CA ARG A 85 -3.16 -2.18 5.95
C ARG A 85 -1.78 -1.92 5.38
N LEU A 86 -0.77 -2.64 5.86
CA LEU A 86 0.56 -2.63 5.29
C LEU A 86 0.53 -3.11 3.82
N LEU A 87 1.07 -2.29 2.92
CA LEU A 87 1.24 -2.59 1.50
C LEU A 87 2.68 -2.94 1.15
N ARG A 88 3.64 -2.18 1.69
CA ARG A 88 5.07 -2.34 1.39
C ARG A 88 5.91 -1.93 2.59
N THR A 89 7.04 -2.60 2.77
CA THR A 89 8.16 -2.15 3.62
C THR A 89 9.29 -1.71 2.70
N GLU A 90 9.87 -0.54 2.95
CA GLU A 90 11.05 -0.07 2.18
C GLU A 90 12.22 -1.06 2.32
N SER A 91 12.97 -1.30 1.26
CA SER A 91 14.13 -2.23 1.25
C SER A 91 15.13 -1.91 2.35
N VAL A 92 15.52 -0.63 2.50
CA VAL A 92 16.44 -0.16 3.56
C VAL A 92 15.94 -0.55 4.96
N SER A 93 14.62 -0.56 5.16
CA SER A 93 13.99 -1.00 6.42
C SER A 93 13.89 -2.52 6.53
N ALA A 94 13.62 -3.23 5.42
CA ALA A 94 13.53 -4.68 5.38
C ALA A 94 14.90 -5.36 5.58
N ASP A 95 15.93 -4.83 4.92
CA ASP A 95 17.31 -5.33 4.92
C ASP A 95 18.10 -4.89 6.15
N LYS A 96 17.52 -4.01 6.98
CA LYS A 96 18.11 -3.49 8.23
C LYS A 96 19.38 -2.65 8.01
N ASP A 97 19.48 -2.02 6.85
CA ASP A 97 20.57 -1.07 6.53
C ASP A 97 20.53 0.16 7.45
N ARG A 98 19.33 0.52 7.94
CA ARG A 98 19.13 1.51 9.00
C ARG A 98 18.14 0.99 10.04
N LEU A 99 18.30 1.48 11.28
CA LEU A 99 17.50 1.04 12.43
C LEU A 99 16.96 2.21 13.29
N ASP A 100 17.06 3.44 12.80
CA ASP A 100 16.52 4.63 13.45
C ASP A 100 15.01 4.83 13.21
N PHE A 101 14.49 4.34 12.08
CA PHE A 101 13.06 4.12 11.83
C PHE A 101 12.84 3.06 10.74
N ALA A 102 11.69 2.38 10.79
CA ALA A 102 11.20 1.61 9.66
C ALA A 102 10.28 2.50 8.81
N ARG A 103 10.39 2.43 7.49
CA ARG A 103 9.54 3.13 6.53
C ARG A 103 8.64 2.13 5.83
N VAL A 104 7.33 2.37 5.94
CA VAL A 104 6.31 1.48 5.40
C VAL A 104 5.23 2.24 4.66
N LEU A 105 4.70 1.65 3.61
CA LEU A 105 3.56 2.15 2.85
C LEU A 105 2.30 1.43 3.36
N ILE A 106 1.27 2.20 3.68
CA ILE A 106 -0.02 1.67 4.13
C ILE A 106 -1.17 2.11 3.21
N ALA A 107 -2.19 1.27 3.10
CA ALA A 107 -3.52 1.63 2.60
C ALA A 107 -4.37 2.13 3.78
N THR A 108 -4.68 3.42 3.80
CA THR A 108 -5.45 4.05 4.88
C THR A 108 -6.74 4.68 4.35
N PRO A 109 -7.89 4.52 5.05
CA PRO A 109 -9.08 5.30 4.78
C PRO A 109 -9.03 6.71 5.39
N ASP A 110 -8.06 7.01 6.27
CA ASP A 110 -7.94 8.31 6.92
C ASP A 110 -7.36 9.33 5.94
N LEU A 111 -8.10 10.42 5.72
CA LEU A 111 -7.69 11.51 4.86
C LEU A 111 -6.84 12.55 5.60
N ASN A 112 -6.83 12.50 6.93
CA ASN A 112 -5.93 13.31 7.73
C ASN A 112 -4.53 12.73 7.71
N ILE A 113 -3.58 13.58 8.07
CA ILE A 113 -2.18 13.19 8.08
C ILE A 113 -1.86 12.50 9.40
N ILE A 114 -1.26 11.31 9.30
CA ILE A 114 -1.02 10.46 10.45
C ILE A 114 0.17 11.02 11.24
N ASN A 115 -0.08 11.39 12.49
CA ASN A 115 0.95 11.82 13.43
C ASN A 115 0.62 11.33 14.83
N SER A 116 0.75 10.03 15.04
CA SER A 116 0.21 9.33 16.20
C SER A 116 1.27 8.47 16.88
N ALA A 117 0.88 7.69 17.87
CA ALA A 117 1.76 6.71 18.51
C ALA A 117 0.95 5.49 18.90
N ALA A 118 1.52 4.31 18.70
CA ALA A 118 0.97 3.04 19.17
C ALA A 118 1.74 2.57 20.40
N THR A 119 1.05 1.94 21.35
CA THR A 119 1.68 1.24 22.48
C THR A 119 1.44 -0.25 22.30
N ILE A 120 2.52 -1.00 22.09
CA ILE A 120 2.47 -2.41 21.72
C ILE A 120 3.22 -3.22 22.78
N LEU A 121 2.68 -4.38 23.15
CA LEU A 121 3.32 -5.29 24.08
C LEU A 121 4.31 -6.19 23.32
N VAL A 122 5.57 -6.17 23.71
CA VAL A 122 6.65 -6.99 23.15
C VAL A 122 7.33 -7.72 24.30
N ASP A 123 7.26 -9.06 24.32
CA ASP A 123 7.87 -9.91 25.36
C ASP A 123 7.54 -9.46 26.80
N GLY A 124 6.30 -9.01 27.02
CA GLY A 124 5.81 -8.53 28.31
C GLY A 124 6.17 -7.07 28.64
N VAL A 125 6.86 -6.36 27.75
CA VAL A 125 7.24 -4.95 27.90
C VAL A 125 6.40 -4.08 26.97
N GLN A 126 5.85 -2.98 27.51
CA GLN A 126 5.15 -1.99 26.67
C GLN A 126 6.16 -1.11 25.93
N VAL A 127 6.01 -1.06 24.62
CA VAL A 127 6.85 -0.29 23.71
C VAL A 127 5.99 0.78 23.04
N LYS A 128 6.43 2.03 23.12
CA LYS A 128 5.77 3.14 22.44
C LYS A 128 6.44 3.41 21.09
N VAL A 129 5.71 3.15 20.01
CA VAL A 129 6.17 3.42 18.64
C VAL A 129 5.53 4.70 18.15
N LYS A 130 6.34 5.65 17.69
CA LYS A 130 5.85 6.90 17.09
C LYS A 130 5.64 6.68 15.59
N ILE A 131 4.46 7.05 15.09
CA ILE A 131 4.02 6.82 13.72
C ILE A 131 3.82 8.18 13.08
N VAL A 132 4.59 8.48 12.04
CA VAL A 132 4.56 9.79 11.38
C VAL A 132 4.51 9.57 9.88
N GLU A 133 3.44 10.00 9.25
CA GLU A 133 3.34 10.11 7.81
C GLU A 133 4.36 11.10 7.27
N GLU A 134 5.01 10.74 6.17
CA GLU A 134 5.94 11.62 5.48
C GLU A 134 5.18 12.74 4.76
N TRP A 135 5.56 13.99 5.04
CA TRP A 135 4.98 15.17 4.40
C TRP A 135 5.85 15.59 3.21
N GLY A 136 5.20 16.04 2.13
CA GLY A 136 5.90 16.55 0.95
C GLY A 136 5.10 16.58 -0.35
N PHE A 137 3.90 15.97 -0.37
CA PHE A 137 3.11 15.75 -1.58
C PHE A 137 1.64 16.06 -1.32
N ALA A 138 0.93 16.61 -2.30
CA ALA A 138 -0.41 17.17 -2.11
C ALA A 138 -1.44 16.10 -1.70
N MET A 139 -2.45 16.48 -0.92
CA MET A 139 -3.65 15.65 -0.71
C MET A 139 -4.17 15.18 -2.08
N GLY A 140 -4.09 13.88 -2.36
CA GLY A 140 -4.55 13.28 -3.62
C GLY A 140 -3.48 12.51 -4.42
N GLU A 141 -2.20 12.56 -4.04
CA GLU A 141 -1.18 11.68 -4.63
C GLU A 141 -1.21 10.30 -3.96
N ASP A 142 -1.47 9.25 -4.73
CA ASP A 142 -1.50 7.86 -4.26
C ASP A 142 -0.15 7.17 -4.53
N PHE A 143 0.58 6.86 -3.46
CA PHE A 143 1.95 6.33 -3.51
C PHE A 143 2.06 4.87 -3.98
N CYS A 144 0.95 4.16 -4.13
CA CYS A 144 0.98 2.71 -4.32
C CYS A 144 1.42 2.28 -5.71
N LEU A 145 1.26 3.15 -6.71
CA LEU A 145 1.51 2.85 -8.11
C LEU A 145 2.66 3.69 -8.70
N LEU A 146 3.33 4.50 -7.88
CA LEU A 146 4.54 5.20 -8.28
C LEU A 146 5.71 4.23 -8.22
N GLY A 147 6.49 4.17 -9.30
CA GLY A 147 7.77 3.49 -9.30
C GLY A 147 8.72 4.14 -8.30
N GLU A 148 9.66 3.35 -7.77
CA GLU A 148 10.84 3.95 -7.15
C GLU A 148 11.64 4.58 -8.30
N ASP A 149 11.41 5.88 -8.55
CA ASP A 149 12.30 6.63 -9.43
C ASP A 149 13.66 6.73 -8.72
N THR A 150 14.55 5.81 -9.07
CA THR A 150 15.99 5.85 -8.79
C THR A 150 16.77 5.59 -10.06
#